data_AF-A0A9P5J453-F1
#
_entry.id   AF-A0A9P5J453-F1
#
_cell.length_a   1.000
_cell.length_b   1.000
_cell.length_c   1.000
_cell.angle_alpha   90.00
_cell.angle_beta   90.00
_cell.angle_gamma   90.00
#
_symmetry.space_group_name_H-M   'P 1'
#
loop_
_entity.id
_entity.type
_entity.pdbx_description
1 polymer ?
#
loop_
_entity_poly.entity_id
_entity_poly.type
_entity_poly.pdbx_seq_one_letter_code
_entity_poly.pdbx_strand_id
1 'polypeptide(L)'
;MKFSTAIALAVAAASSANAFTITFYNNCPYTVWPAIGKAPNGVPDTSVAYGTSIGEYGSASFGISDTEIGIRAWGRTGCNSSGANCATGGCNGGLVCTDAGITSGVILSEYGYANFGADYGGERISWDLSHVDASINMPTLVTASDGAAQAMCLVAPYGDCCPDDQAYSYATDYAADRNSALGTTFTHVFCPPTDW
;
A
#
# COMPACT_ATOMS: atom_id res chain seq x y z
N MET A 1 -47.10 5.11 -44.46
CA MET A 1 -46.87 4.95 -43.00
C MET A 1 -45.40 5.23 -42.74
N LYS A 2 -45.07 6.31 -42.03
CA LYS A 2 -43.69 6.72 -41.75
C LYS A 2 -43.26 6.05 -40.44
N PHE A 3 -42.26 5.18 -40.49
CA PHE A 3 -41.66 4.58 -39.30
C PHE A 3 -40.55 5.53 -38.79
N SER A 4 -40.77 6.12 -37.62
CA SER A 4 -39.75 6.91 -36.93
C SER A 4 -38.96 5.99 -36.00
N THR A 5 -37.69 5.74 -36.32
CA THR A 5 -36.77 4.99 -35.47
C THR A 5 -36.21 5.92 -34.38
N ALA A 6 -36.59 5.71 -33.13
CA ALA A 6 -35.96 6.38 -31.99
C ALA A 6 -34.66 5.66 -31.62
N ILE A 7 -33.53 6.36 -31.71
CA ILE A 7 -32.24 5.89 -31.21
C ILE A 7 -32.20 6.18 -29.71
N ALA A 8 -32.21 5.14 -28.88
CA ALA A 8 -31.97 5.27 -27.45
C ALA A 8 -30.46 5.36 -27.19
N LEU A 9 -29.98 6.52 -26.76
CA LEU A 9 -28.63 6.67 -26.20
C LEU A 9 -28.62 6.05 -24.79
N ALA A 10 -27.98 4.89 -24.64
CA ALA A 10 -27.66 4.35 -23.32
C ALA A 10 -26.52 5.18 -22.72
N VAL A 11 -26.85 6.06 -21.77
CA VAL A 11 -25.85 6.74 -20.95
C VAL A 11 -25.34 5.72 -19.93
N ALA A 12 -24.15 5.16 -20.18
CA ALA A 12 -23.45 4.38 -19.17
C ALA A 12 -23.03 5.33 -18.04
N ALA A 13 -23.71 5.28 -16.90
CA ALA A 13 -23.24 5.93 -15.69
C ALA A 13 -21.96 5.22 -15.25
N ALA A 14 -20.80 5.86 -15.46
CA ALA A 14 -19.57 5.42 -14.82
C ALA A 14 -19.72 5.71 -13.32
N SER A 15 -20.06 4.69 -12.53
CA SER A 15 -19.93 4.76 -11.08
C SER A 15 -18.44 4.84 -10.77
N SER A 16 -17.93 6.04 -10.49
CA SER A 16 -16.65 6.19 -9.82
C SER A 16 -16.81 5.56 -8.43
N ALA A 17 -16.39 4.31 -8.28
CA ALA A 17 -16.22 3.74 -6.94
C ALA A 17 -15.19 4.62 -6.23
N ASN A 18 -15.54 5.15 -5.06
CA ASN A 18 -14.60 5.89 -4.23
C ASN A 18 -13.49 4.91 -3.82
N ALA A 19 -12.25 5.25 -4.16
CA ALA A 19 -11.09 4.39 -4.01
C ALA A 19 -9.87 5.22 -3.64
N PHE A 20 -9.15 4.81 -2.60
CA PHE A 20 -7.80 5.28 -2.36
C PHE A 20 -6.84 4.58 -3.31
N THR A 21 -5.69 5.20 -3.57
CA THR A 21 -4.69 4.66 -4.48
C THR A 21 -3.37 4.50 -3.76
N ILE A 22 -2.71 3.36 -3.94
CA ILE A 22 -1.30 3.21 -3.55
C ILE A 22 -0.46 3.34 -4.81
N THR A 23 0.42 4.34 -4.84
CA THR A 23 1.43 4.53 -5.87
C THR A 23 2.79 4.13 -5.31
N PHE A 24 3.37 3.08 -5.86
CA PHE A 24 4.73 2.69 -5.56
C PHE A 24 5.70 3.49 -6.42
N TYR A 25 6.73 4.03 -5.80
CA TYR A 25 7.87 4.65 -6.48
C TYR A 25 9.15 3.94 -6.08
N ASN A 26 9.88 3.44 -7.08
CA ASN A 26 11.16 2.79 -6.85
C ASN A 26 12.30 3.79 -6.99
N ASN A 27 12.82 4.30 -5.88
CA ASN A 27 14.03 5.12 -5.89
C ASN A 27 15.31 4.29 -5.63
N CYS A 28 15.19 2.96 -5.55
CA CYS A 28 16.34 2.07 -5.37
C CYS A 28 17.14 1.94 -6.68
N PRO A 29 18.46 1.73 -6.60
CA PRO A 29 19.32 1.46 -7.76
C PRO A 29 19.23 0.00 -8.24
N TYR A 30 18.05 -0.62 -8.08
CA TYR A 30 17.75 -1.99 -8.49
C TYR A 30 16.24 -2.18 -8.64
N THR A 31 15.82 -3.25 -9.33
CA THR A 31 14.41 -3.63 -9.47
C THR A 31 13.80 -4.05 -8.13
N VAL A 32 12.58 -3.57 -7.87
CA VAL A 32 11.76 -3.96 -6.73
C VAL A 32 10.45 -4.58 -7.21
N TRP A 33 9.88 -5.49 -6.42
CA TRP A 33 8.60 -6.11 -6.73
C TRP A 33 7.58 -5.75 -5.66
N PRO A 34 6.90 -4.59 -5.76
CA PRO A 34 5.86 -4.27 -4.81
C PRO A 34 4.72 -5.29 -4.88
N ALA A 35 4.08 -5.49 -3.74
CA ALA A 35 2.89 -6.32 -3.62
C ALA A 35 1.86 -5.61 -2.75
N ILE A 36 0.59 -5.93 -3.01
CA ILE A 36 -0.55 -5.59 -2.16
C ILE A 36 -1.31 -6.87 -1.91
N GLY A 37 -1.77 -7.06 -0.67
CA GLY A 37 -2.74 -8.09 -0.36
C GLY A 37 -3.65 -7.68 0.78
N LYS A 38 -4.73 -8.42 0.95
CA LYS A 38 -5.77 -8.17 1.94
C LYS A 38 -5.84 -9.31 2.95
N ALA A 39 -5.77 -8.97 4.23
CA ALA A 39 -5.88 -9.91 5.33
C ALA A 39 -6.72 -9.34 6.49
N PRO A 40 -8.04 -9.14 6.32
CA PRO A 40 -8.91 -8.69 7.41
C PRO A 40 -8.80 -9.64 8.59
N ASN A 41 -8.53 -9.11 9.78
CA ASN A 41 -8.32 -9.88 11.01
C ASN A 41 -7.22 -10.95 10.88
N GLY A 42 -6.21 -10.72 10.02
CA GLY A 42 -5.10 -11.63 9.80
C GLY A 42 -5.43 -12.85 8.93
N VAL A 43 -6.59 -12.88 8.26
CA VAL A 43 -7.00 -13.99 7.38
C VAL A 43 -6.87 -13.57 5.92
N PRO A 44 -6.03 -14.24 5.08
CA PRO A 44 -5.89 -13.88 3.68
C PRO A 44 -7.21 -13.90 2.91
N ASP A 45 -7.42 -12.85 2.11
CA ASP A 45 -8.52 -12.68 1.18
C ASP A 45 -7.94 -12.21 -0.16
N THR A 46 -8.15 -12.99 -1.22
CA THR A 46 -7.62 -12.70 -2.55
C THR A 46 -8.49 -11.72 -3.35
N SER A 47 -9.54 -11.14 -2.75
CA SER A 47 -10.38 -10.13 -3.41
C SER A 47 -9.62 -8.86 -3.76
N VAL A 48 -8.55 -8.55 -3.02
CA VAL A 48 -7.61 -7.48 -3.31
C VAL A 48 -6.20 -8.06 -3.27
N ALA A 49 -5.61 -8.22 -4.44
CA ALA A 49 -4.24 -8.67 -4.59
C ALA A 49 -3.61 -7.98 -5.80
N TYR A 50 -2.38 -7.50 -5.63
CA TYR A 50 -1.61 -6.88 -6.68
C TYR A 50 -0.14 -7.25 -6.55
N GLY A 51 0.55 -7.30 -7.68
CA GLY A 51 1.99 -7.38 -7.70
C GLY A 51 2.54 -7.09 -9.08
N THR A 52 3.68 -6.42 -9.11
CA THR A 52 4.37 -6.04 -10.34
C THR A 52 5.88 -6.00 -10.08
N SER A 53 6.66 -5.75 -11.12
CA SER A 53 8.07 -5.38 -11.03
C SER A 53 8.23 -3.92 -11.45
N ILE A 54 8.99 -3.14 -10.69
CA ILE A 54 9.31 -1.76 -11.01
C ILE A 54 10.83 -1.65 -11.16
N GLY A 55 11.28 -1.23 -12.35
CA GLY A 55 12.68 -0.92 -12.60
C GLY A 55 13.14 0.31 -11.81
N GLU A 56 14.43 0.64 -11.90
CA GLU A 56 15.00 1.83 -11.27
C GLU A 56 14.23 3.09 -11.67
N TYR A 57 13.90 3.94 -10.70
CA TYR A 57 13.19 5.23 -10.88
C TYR A 57 11.80 5.10 -11.53
N GLY A 58 11.24 3.90 -11.57
CA GLY A 58 9.90 3.64 -12.09
C GLY A 58 8.80 3.81 -11.05
N SER A 59 7.56 3.78 -11.52
CA SER A 59 6.37 3.76 -10.65
C SER A 59 5.28 2.84 -11.17
N ALA A 60 4.40 2.42 -10.27
CA ALA A 60 3.15 1.74 -10.60
C ALA A 60 2.10 2.04 -9.53
N SER A 61 0.84 2.11 -9.93
CA SER A 61 -0.27 2.44 -9.03
C SER A 61 -1.36 1.38 -9.07
N PHE A 62 -2.04 1.23 -7.94
CA PHE A 62 -3.18 0.34 -7.80
C PHE A 62 -4.27 1.01 -6.95
N GLY A 63 -5.50 0.99 -7.47
CA GLY A 63 -6.68 1.55 -6.79
C GLY A 63 -7.38 0.49 -5.94
N ILE A 64 -7.81 0.89 -4.74
CA ILE A 64 -8.43 0.02 -3.75
C ILE A 64 -9.70 0.71 -3.25
N SER A 65 -10.81 -0.02 -3.15
CA SER A 65 -12.06 0.56 -2.64
C SER A 65 -11.86 1.16 -1.25
N ASP A 66 -12.41 2.36 -1.02
CA ASP A 66 -12.29 3.10 0.24
C ASP A 66 -12.86 2.35 1.45
N THR A 67 -13.66 1.30 1.21
CA THR A 67 -14.29 0.47 2.24
C THR A 67 -13.48 -0.76 2.63
N GLU A 68 -12.33 -1.01 1.98
CA GLU A 68 -11.51 -2.19 2.29
C GLU A 68 -10.79 -2.04 3.63
N ILE A 69 -10.57 -3.18 4.30
CA ILE A 69 -9.85 -3.26 5.57
C ILE A 69 -8.76 -4.33 5.50
N GLY A 70 -7.72 -4.18 6.33
CA GLY A 70 -6.63 -5.14 6.42
C GLY A 70 -5.79 -5.20 5.14
N ILE A 71 -5.64 -4.08 4.43
CA ILE A 71 -4.77 -3.97 3.27
C ILE A 71 -3.33 -3.84 3.76
N ARG A 72 -2.43 -4.59 3.13
CA ARG A 72 -0.99 -4.55 3.35
C ARG A 72 -0.28 -4.34 2.05
N ALA A 73 0.73 -3.48 2.05
CA ALA A 73 1.62 -3.25 0.92
C ALA A 73 3.08 -3.31 1.36
N TRP A 74 3.95 -3.85 0.52
CA TRP A 74 5.38 -3.98 0.84
C TRP A 74 6.24 -4.13 -0.41
N GLY A 75 7.55 -3.95 -0.24
CA GLY A 75 8.55 -4.14 -1.30
C GLY A 75 9.28 -5.47 -1.16
N ARG A 76 9.46 -6.17 -2.29
CA ARG A 76 10.24 -7.41 -2.37
C ARG A 76 11.50 -7.19 -3.21
N THR A 77 12.57 -7.90 -2.87
CA THR A 77 13.89 -7.74 -3.52
C THR A 77 14.42 -9.06 -4.05
N GLY A 78 15.23 -9.01 -5.10
CA GLY A 78 15.96 -10.19 -5.62
C GLY A 78 15.05 -11.33 -6.09
N CYS A 79 13.84 -11.04 -6.58
CA CYS A 79 12.94 -12.06 -7.11
C CYS A 79 13.42 -12.58 -8.46
N ASN A 80 13.05 -13.82 -8.80
CA ASN A 80 13.27 -14.38 -10.12
C ASN A 80 12.34 -13.74 -11.18
N SER A 81 12.47 -14.15 -12.45
CA SER A 81 11.70 -13.60 -13.56
C SER A 81 10.18 -13.79 -13.45
N SER A 82 9.70 -14.72 -12.62
CA SER A 82 8.27 -14.91 -12.33
C SER A 82 7.78 -14.14 -11.09
N GLY A 83 8.62 -13.27 -10.51
CA GLY A 83 8.30 -12.54 -9.27
C GLY A 83 8.24 -13.41 -8.02
N ALA A 84 8.83 -14.61 -8.07
CA ALA A 84 8.91 -15.57 -6.96
C ALA A 84 10.34 -15.69 -6.43
N ASN A 85 10.55 -16.50 -5.38
CA ASN A 85 11.87 -16.78 -4.80
C ASN A 85 12.68 -15.51 -4.49
N CYS A 86 12.02 -14.51 -3.92
CA CYS A 86 12.62 -13.23 -3.56
C CYS A 86 13.61 -13.42 -2.40
N ALA A 87 14.70 -12.64 -2.41
CA ALA A 87 15.67 -12.59 -1.33
C ALA A 87 15.05 -12.08 -0.02
N THR A 88 14.16 -11.09 -0.12
CA THR A 88 13.39 -10.55 1.03
C THR A 88 11.94 -10.32 0.63
N GLY A 89 11.02 -10.42 1.60
CA GLY A 89 9.61 -10.07 1.40
C GLY A 89 8.85 -11.02 0.49
N GLY A 90 9.41 -12.19 0.16
CA GLY A 90 8.72 -13.19 -0.65
C GLY A 90 7.35 -13.58 -0.08
N CYS A 91 6.47 -14.06 -0.95
CA CYS A 91 5.10 -14.44 -0.57
C CYS A 91 4.67 -15.67 -1.36
N ASN A 92 3.65 -16.37 -0.86
CA ASN A 92 2.96 -17.40 -1.63
C ASN A 92 2.25 -16.77 -2.84
N GLY A 93 2.26 -17.45 -4.00
CA GLY A 93 1.59 -16.99 -5.23
C GLY A 93 2.52 -16.42 -6.31
N GLY A 94 3.77 -16.12 -5.97
CA GLY A 94 4.74 -15.56 -6.94
C GLY A 94 4.53 -14.08 -7.16
N LEU A 95 4.38 -13.61 -8.41
CA LEU A 95 4.24 -12.18 -8.70
C LEU A 95 3.05 -11.54 -7.95
N VAL A 96 1.89 -12.19 -7.95
CA VAL A 96 0.69 -11.74 -7.24
C VAL A 96 0.50 -12.64 -6.02
N CYS A 97 0.60 -12.06 -4.83
CA CYS A 97 0.59 -12.81 -3.58
C CYS A 97 -0.81 -13.31 -3.21
N THR A 98 -0.89 -14.51 -2.61
CA THR A 98 -2.15 -15.11 -2.13
C THR A 98 -2.25 -15.22 -0.62
N ASP A 99 -1.18 -14.87 0.11
CA ASP A 99 -1.11 -14.89 1.58
C ASP A 99 -1.16 -13.49 2.20
N ALA A 100 -1.38 -12.46 1.37
CA ALA A 100 -1.49 -11.08 1.79
C ALA A 100 -0.31 -10.58 2.65
N GLY A 101 0.90 -11.05 2.35
CA GLY A 101 2.12 -10.60 3.02
C GLY A 101 2.31 -11.16 4.42
N ILE A 102 1.46 -12.08 4.88
CA ILE A 102 1.59 -12.74 6.20
C ILE A 102 2.95 -13.42 6.35
N THR A 103 3.48 -14.00 5.28
CA THR A 103 4.78 -14.70 5.30
C THR A 103 5.95 -13.81 4.92
N SER A 104 5.71 -12.54 4.59
CA SER A 104 6.73 -11.66 4.03
C SER A 104 7.86 -11.38 5.02
N GLY A 105 7.55 -11.26 6.32
CA GLY A 105 8.51 -11.04 7.40
C GLY A 105 9.29 -9.73 7.27
N VAL A 106 8.72 -8.75 6.55
CA VAL A 106 9.35 -7.47 6.27
C VAL A 106 8.43 -6.31 6.63
N ILE A 107 8.98 -5.09 6.66
CA ILE A 107 8.22 -3.87 6.89
C ILE A 107 7.03 -3.77 5.91
N LEU A 108 5.87 -3.46 6.47
CA LEU A 108 4.62 -3.29 5.76
C LEU A 108 4.18 -1.83 5.86
N SER A 109 3.46 -1.36 4.84
CA SER A 109 2.50 -0.28 5.03
C SER A 109 1.10 -0.88 5.10
N GLU A 110 0.36 -0.55 6.15
CA GLU A 110 -0.96 -1.10 6.42
C GLU A 110 -2.04 -0.02 6.19
N TYR A 111 -3.21 -0.42 5.70
CA TYR A 111 -4.31 0.48 5.39
C TYR A 111 -5.67 -0.15 5.70
N GLY A 112 -6.64 0.66 6.09
CA GLY A 112 -8.02 0.21 6.20
C GLY A 112 -9.03 1.32 6.45
N TYR A 113 -10.25 1.11 5.97
CA TYR A 113 -11.40 1.91 6.32
C TYR A 113 -11.60 1.92 7.84
N ALA A 114 -11.83 3.11 8.39
CA ALA A 114 -12.30 3.28 9.76
C ALA A 114 -13.21 4.51 9.85
N ASN A 115 -14.11 4.49 10.84
CA ASN A 115 -14.92 5.65 11.20
C ASN A 115 -14.45 6.16 12.57
N PHE A 116 -13.74 7.28 12.57
CA PHE A 116 -13.18 7.90 13.77
C PHE A 116 -14.20 8.80 14.51
N GLY A 117 -15.42 8.93 13.98
CA GLY A 117 -16.44 9.83 14.51
C GLY A 117 -16.28 11.27 14.01
N ALA A 118 -17.36 12.05 14.12
CA ALA A 118 -17.44 13.40 13.53
C ALA A 118 -16.33 14.35 14.02
N ASP A 119 -15.97 14.24 15.31
CA ASP A 119 -14.95 15.10 15.93
C ASP A 119 -13.52 14.78 15.47
N TYR A 120 -13.31 13.61 14.84
CA TYR A 120 -12.00 13.13 14.39
C TYR A 120 -11.99 12.85 12.87
N GLY A 121 -12.83 13.57 12.12
CA GLY A 121 -12.82 13.56 10.66
C GLY A 121 -13.66 12.46 10.00
N GLY A 122 -14.49 11.73 10.76
CA GLY A 122 -15.50 10.81 10.23
C GLY A 122 -14.94 9.54 9.61
N GLU A 123 -15.45 9.17 8.44
CA GLU A 123 -14.99 8.04 7.64
C GLU A 123 -13.66 8.38 6.96
N ARG A 124 -12.64 7.55 7.19
CA ARG A 124 -11.25 7.81 6.79
C ARG A 124 -10.55 6.50 6.45
N ILE A 125 -9.37 6.61 5.85
CA ILE A 125 -8.42 5.52 5.73
C ILE A 125 -7.43 5.64 6.88
N SER A 126 -7.45 4.68 7.81
CA SER A 126 -6.37 4.48 8.77
C SER A 126 -5.17 3.89 8.05
N TRP A 127 -3.96 4.32 8.39
CA TRP A 127 -2.75 3.80 7.79
C TRP A 127 -1.51 4.02 8.66
N ASP A 128 -0.51 3.17 8.46
CA ASP A 128 0.73 3.18 9.22
C ASP A 128 1.85 2.44 8.45
N LEU A 129 3.07 2.53 8.99
CA LEU A 129 4.11 1.56 8.74
C LEU A 129 4.20 0.61 9.94
N SER A 130 4.53 -0.65 9.69
CA SER A 130 4.62 -1.67 10.72
C SER A 130 5.77 -2.62 10.46
N HIS A 131 6.56 -2.88 11.50
CA HIS A 131 7.57 -3.93 11.51
C HIS A 131 7.42 -4.85 12.75
N VAL A 132 6.21 -4.91 13.32
CA VAL A 132 5.89 -5.82 14.42
C VAL A 132 6.18 -7.26 14.00
N ASP A 133 7.04 -7.93 14.78
CA ASP A 133 7.53 -9.29 14.49
C ASP A 133 8.16 -9.47 13.08
N ALA A 134 8.60 -8.38 12.47
CA ALA A 134 9.15 -8.33 11.11
C ALA A 134 10.49 -7.58 11.05
N SER A 135 11.24 -7.81 9.98
CA SER A 135 12.48 -7.10 9.70
C SER A 135 12.25 -5.86 8.83
N ILE A 136 13.14 -4.87 8.86
CA ILE A 136 13.11 -3.78 7.87
C ILE A 136 14.05 -4.17 6.73
N ASN A 137 13.50 -4.71 5.65
CA ASN A 137 14.30 -5.18 4.52
C ASN A 137 14.79 -4.07 3.60
N MET A 138 14.07 -2.94 3.57
CA MET A 138 14.43 -1.79 2.76
C MET A 138 13.91 -0.49 3.39
N PRO A 139 14.59 0.64 3.15
CA PRO A 139 14.11 1.95 3.57
C PRO A 139 12.80 2.29 2.86
N THR A 140 11.83 2.77 3.63
CA THR A 140 10.47 3.04 3.17
C THR A 140 9.98 4.39 3.69
N LEU A 141 9.31 5.12 2.82
CA LEU A 141 8.55 6.34 3.16
C LEU A 141 7.15 6.22 2.57
N VAL A 142 6.14 6.60 3.36
CA VAL A 142 4.75 6.75 2.90
C VAL A 142 4.30 8.18 3.12
N THR A 143 3.83 8.81 2.05
CA THR A 143 3.20 10.14 2.09
C THR A 143 1.76 10.06 1.60
N ALA A 144 0.91 10.97 2.09
CA ALA A 144 -0.49 11.06 1.69
C ALA A 144 -0.74 12.36 0.92
N SER A 145 -1.50 12.29 -0.17
CA SER A 145 -1.80 13.45 -1.04
C SER A 145 -2.65 14.52 -0.36
N ASP A 146 -3.31 14.20 0.76
CA ASP A 146 -4.13 15.13 1.53
C ASP A 146 -3.31 15.97 2.54
N GLY A 147 -1.99 15.76 2.57
CA GLY A 147 -1.08 16.51 3.46
C GLY A 147 -1.03 15.97 4.89
N ALA A 148 -1.56 14.77 5.16
CA ALA A 148 -1.31 14.09 6.43
C ALA A 148 0.20 13.87 6.67
N ALA A 149 0.59 13.75 7.94
CA ALA A 149 1.99 13.52 8.31
C ALA A 149 2.52 12.25 7.64
N GLN A 150 3.77 12.28 7.18
CA GLN A 150 4.43 11.12 6.58
C GLN A 150 4.83 10.07 7.63
N ALA A 151 5.02 8.83 7.19
CA ALA A 151 5.59 7.74 7.97
C ALA A 151 6.88 7.26 7.29
N MET A 152 7.97 7.10 8.04
CA MET A 152 9.26 6.76 7.46
C MET A 152 10.07 5.81 8.34
N CYS A 153 10.60 4.75 7.71
CA CYS A 153 11.60 3.88 8.31
C CYS A 153 12.79 3.70 7.39
N LEU A 154 13.94 4.20 7.82
CA LEU A 154 15.22 4.17 7.12
C LEU A 154 16.15 3.17 7.78
N VAL A 155 16.87 2.44 6.95
CA VAL A 155 17.99 1.57 7.33
C VAL A 155 19.21 1.88 6.47
N ALA A 156 20.39 1.44 6.92
CA ALA A 156 21.64 1.72 6.23
C ALA A 156 21.60 1.22 4.76
N PRO A 157 22.24 1.91 3.80
CA PRO A 157 23.02 3.14 3.96
C PRO A 157 22.18 4.44 3.90
N TYR A 158 20.85 4.36 3.83
CA TYR A 158 19.97 5.52 3.63
C TYR A 158 19.71 6.30 4.93
N GLY A 159 19.99 5.69 6.07
CA GLY A 159 19.86 6.30 7.39
C GLY A 159 19.79 5.23 8.47
N ASP A 160 19.47 5.67 9.68
CA ASP A 160 19.16 4.81 10.82
C ASP A 160 18.04 5.49 11.61
N CYS A 161 16.81 5.39 11.09
CA CYS A 161 15.66 6.15 11.59
C CYS A 161 14.39 5.34 11.39
N CYS A 162 13.93 4.67 12.43
CA CYS A 162 12.60 4.05 12.48
C CYS A 162 12.11 4.12 13.94
N PRO A 163 11.86 5.33 14.46
CA PRO A 163 11.32 5.49 15.80
C PRO A 163 9.84 5.03 15.85
N ASP A 164 9.37 4.71 17.06
CA ASP A 164 8.03 4.21 17.36
C ASP A 164 6.89 5.13 16.85
N ASP A 165 7.11 6.44 16.70
CA ASP A 165 6.11 7.36 16.11
C ASP A 165 6.07 7.35 14.57
N GLN A 166 6.97 6.61 13.93
CA GLN A 166 7.02 6.45 12.47
C GLN A 166 6.57 5.08 11.99
N ALA A 167 6.75 4.03 12.80
CA ALA A 167 6.22 2.71 12.51
C ALA A 167 5.96 1.93 13.79
N TYR A 168 4.93 1.10 13.76
CA TYR A 168 4.67 0.15 14.82
C TYR A 168 5.86 -0.79 15.01
N SER A 169 6.49 -0.73 16.18
CA SER A 169 7.52 -1.68 16.61
C SER A 169 6.96 -2.77 17.54
N TYR A 170 5.77 -2.56 18.12
CA TYR A 170 4.98 -3.52 18.90
C TYR A 170 3.47 -3.27 18.74
N ALA A 171 2.63 -4.26 19.08
CA ALA A 171 1.20 -4.29 18.72
C ALA A 171 0.28 -3.20 19.33
N THR A 172 0.79 -2.33 20.21
CA THR A 172 0.00 -1.26 20.86
C THR A 172 0.66 0.10 20.72
N ASP A 173 1.50 0.26 19.70
CA ASP A 173 2.22 1.49 19.40
C ASP A 173 1.37 2.47 18.59
N TYR A 174 0.30 2.99 19.22
CA TYR A 174 -0.65 3.89 18.55
C TYR A 174 -0.05 5.27 18.18
N ALA A 175 1.23 5.53 18.48
CA ALA A 175 1.90 6.76 18.09
C ALA A 175 2.19 6.79 16.58
N ALA A 176 2.30 5.63 15.92
CA ALA A 176 2.48 5.51 14.49
C ALA A 176 1.18 5.56 13.67
N ASP A 177 0.00 5.55 14.33
CA ASP A 177 -1.28 5.61 13.62
C ASP A 177 -1.47 6.95 12.94
N ARG A 178 -1.82 6.89 11.65
CA ARG A 178 -2.21 8.05 10.85
C ARG A 178 -3.57 7.77 10.22
N ASN A 179 -4.24 8.83 9.82
CA ASN A 179 -5.44 8.72 9.02
C ASN A 179 -5.50 9.80 7.94
N SER A 180 -6.12 9.47 6.83
CA SER A 180 -6.30 10.34 5.67
C SER A 180 -7.73 10.27 5.15
N ALA A 181 -8.13 11.27 4.37
CA ALA A 181 -9.47 11.30 3.78
C ALA A 181 -9.69 10.09 2.84
N LEU A 182 -10.95 9.70 2.64
CA LEU A 182 -11.32 8.75 1.58
C LEU A 182 -10.86 9.27 0.21
N GLY A 183 -10.50 8.38 -0.71
CA GLY A 183 -10.00 8.73 -2.03
C GLY A 183 -8.56 9.27 -2.06
N THR A 184 -7.85 9.24 -0.93
CA THR A 184 -6.45 9.71 -0.85
C THR A 184 -5.53 8.87 -1.73
N THR A 185 -4.52 9.50 -2.33
CA THR A 185 -3.40 8.78 -2.93
C THR A 185 -2.25 8.72 -1.95
N PHE A 186 -1.82 7.50 -1.62
CA PHE A 186 -0.62 7.23 -0.85
C PHE A 186 0.55 6.97 -1.80
N THR A 187 1.68 7.62 -1.57
CA THR A 187 2.92 7.34 -2.29
C THR A 187 3.85 6.55 -1.40
N HIS A 188 4.08 5.28 -1.74
CA HIS A 188 5.02 4.38 -1.07
C HIS A 188 6.34 4.42 -1.83
N VAL A 189 7.33 5.10 -1.25
CA VAL A 189 8.66 5.27 -1.81
C VAL A 189 9.61 4.24 -1.21
N PHE A 190 10.19 3.40 -2.07
CA PHE A 190 11.31 2.53 -1.70
C PHE A 190 12.62 3.27 -1.87
N CYS A 191 13.53 3.13 -0.90
CA CYS A 191 14.83 3.80 -0.89
C CYS A 191 14.72 5.33 -1.02
N PRO A 192 13.91 6.03 -0.20
CA PRO A 192 13.70 7.47 -0.32
C PRO A 192 15.03 8.27 -0.30
N PRO A 193 15.04 9.48 -0.88
CA PRO A 193 16.17 10.40 -0.76
C PRO A 193 16.56 10.61 0.71
N THR A 194 17.83 10.93 0.95
CA THR A 194 18.39 11.07 2.31
C THR A 194 18.35 12.53 2.81
N ASP A 195 17.84 13.45 2.00
CA ASP A 195 17.76 14.89 2.23
C ASP A 195 16.30 15.33 2.42
N TRP A 196 15.82 15.23 3.66
CA TRP A 196 14.52 15.78 4.09
C TRP A 196 14.72 16.93 5.07
#